data_AF-A0A0X8G879-F1
#
_entry.id   AF-A0A0X8G879-F1
#
_cell.length_a   1.000
_cell.length_b   1.000
_cell.length_c   1.000
_cell.angle_alpha   90.00
_cell.angle_beta   90.00
_cell.angle_gamma   90.00
#
_symmetry.space_group_name_H-M   'P 1'
#
loop_
_entity.id
_entity.type
_entity.pdbx_description
1 polymer ?
#
loop_
_entity_poly.entity_id
_entity_poly.type
_entity_poly.pdbx_seq_one_letter_code
_entity_poly.pdbx_strand_id
1 'polypeptide(L)'
;MKQTILYLSFLFLVVFFISCENNVEETMEDLVVSECNSAISFSEQIKPIIDTNCLQCHNGNQFPDLRTYQSIKNFAAIIKEETQTRRMPLGGSLTTDEIKAIACWIDSGSLNN
;
A
#
# COMPACT_ATOMS: atom_id res chain seq x y z
N MET A 1 -60.58 16.59 -22.08
CA MET A 1 -60.14 15.25 -21.61
C MET A 1 -58.89 14.74 -22.33
N LYS A 2 -58.76 14.84 -23.66
CA LYS A 2 -57.53 14.41 -24.38
C LYS A 2 -56.31 15.33 -24.16
N GLN A 3 -56.54 16.66 -24.10
CA GLN A 3 -55.48 17.65 -23.88
C GLN A 3 -54.86 17.54 -22.47
N THR A 4 -55.69 17.32 -21.45
CA THR A 4 -55.26 17.09 -20.06
C THR A 4 -54.46 15.80 -19.88
N ILE A 5 -54.73 14.77 -20.69
CA ILE A 5 -53.93 13.52 -20.71
C ILE A 5 -52.55 13.77 -21.31
N LEU A 6 -52.47 14.60 -22.37
CA LEU A 6 -51.20 14.96 -23.02
C LEU A 6 -50.26 15.74 -22.07
N TYR A 7 -50.81 16.67 -21.28
CA TYR A 7 -50.03 17.42 -20.28
C TYR A 7 -49.60 16.55 -19.09
N LEU A 8 -50.42 15.57 -18.67
CA LEU A 8 -50.05 14.62 -17.62
C LEU A 8 -48.89 13.71 -18.07
N SER A 9 -48.90 13.28 -19.35
CA SER A 9 -47.82 12.48 -19.94
C SER A 9 -46.52 13.28 -20.11
N PHE A 10 -46.61 14.57 -20.41
CA PHE A 10 -45.44 15.46 -20.50
C PHE A 10 -44.84 15.77 -19.13
N LEU A 11 -45.67 15.97 -18.10
CA LEU A 11 -45.23 16.21 -16.72
C LEU A 11 -44.47 15.01 -16.14
N PHE A 12 -44.89 13.78 -16.45
CA PHE A 12 -44.25 12.56 -15.96
C PHE A 12 -42.84 12.34 -16.55
N LEU A 13 -42.56 12.88 -17.74
CA LEU A 13 -41.29 12.71 -18.45
C LEU A 13 -40.19 13.65 -17.92
N VAL A 14 -40.57 14.77 -17.29
CA VAL A 14 -39.64 15.75 -16.69
C VAL A 14 -39.10 15.26 -15.34
N VAL A 15 -39.85 14.44 -14.61
CA VAL A 15 -39.44 13.91 -13.29
C VAL A 15 -38.31 12.88 -13.39
N PHE A 16 -38.10 12.27 -14.55
CA PHE A 16 -37.03 11.29 -14.79
C PHE A 16 -35.63 11.88 -15.00
N PHE A 17 -35.50 13.20 -15.15
CA PHE A 17 -34.20 13.87 -15.32
C PHE A 17 -33.63 14.47 -14.03
N ILE A 18 -34.25 14.22 -12.87
CA ILE A 18 -33.64 14.55 -11.58
C ILE A 18 -32.61 13.46 -11.27
N SER A 19 -31.46 13.59 -11.93
CA SER A 19 -30.24 12.85 -11.68
C SER A 19 -29.79 13.14 -10.24
N CYS A 20 -29.80 12.13 -9.38
CA CYS A 20 -29.04 12.18 -8.14
C CYS A 20 -27.56 12.16 -8.50
N GLU A 21 -26.92 13.33 -8.48
CA GLU A 21 -25.48 13.43 -8.38
C GLU A 21 -25.09 12.92 -6.98
N ASN A 22 -24.71 11.65 -6.88
CA ASN A 22 -24.02 11.15 -5.69
C ASN A 22 -22.61 11.74 -5.73
N ASN A 23 -22.43 12.90 -5.11
CA ASN A 23 -21.12 13.32 -4.67
C ASN A 23 -20.66 12.29 -3.63
N VAL A 24 -19.79 11.37 -4.05
CA VAL A 24 -18.91 10.71 -3.09
C VAL A 24 -18.04 11.83 -2.56
N GLU A 25 -18.34 12.28 -1.35
CA GLU A 25 -17.35 12.94 -0.53
C GLU A 25 -16.22 11.91 -0.43
N GLU A 26 -15.18 12.11 -1.23
CA GLU A 26 -13.86 11.61 -0.88
C GLU A 26 -13.59 12.29 0.45
N THR A 27 -13.98 11.60 1.54
CA THR A 27 -13.32 11.80 2.81
C THR A 27 -11.86 11.64 2.43
N MET A 28 -11.17 12.78 2.34
CA MET A 28 -9.75 12.84 2.60
C MET A 28 -9.63 12.19 3.97
N GLU A 29 -9.50 10.87 3.94
CA GLU A 29 -8.89 10.09 4.98
C GLU A 29 -7.55 10.77 5.07
N ASP A 30 -7.51 11.72 6.02
CA ASP A 30 -6.35 12.44 6.48
C ASP A 30 -5.23 11.45 6.33
N LEU A 31 -4.35 11.73 5.36
CA LEU A 31 -3.22 10.89 5.05
C LEU A 31 -2.58 10.72 6.40
N VAL A 32 -2.80 9.55 7.01
CA VAL A 32 -2.03 9.12 8.15
C VAL A 32 -0.70 8.90 7.48
N VAL A 33 0.07 9.99 7.37
CA VAL A 33 1.50 9.98 7.24
C VAL A 33 1.87 9.18 8.47
N SER A 34 1.89 7.85 8.29
CA SER A 34 2.36 6.87 9.24
C SER A 34 3.67 7.47 9.68
N GLU A 35 3.66 8.08 10.87
CA GLU A 35 4.69 9.02 11.26
C GLU A 35 5.98 8.25 11.29
N CYS A 36 6.69 8.39 10.19
CA CYS A 36 7.66 7.42 9.80
C CYS A 36 8.89 7.82 10.56
N ASN A 37 9.17 7.07 11.62
CA ASN A 37 10.28 7.44 12.47
C ASN A 37 11.57 7.32 11.64
N SER A 38 12.13 8.47 11.25
CA SER A 38 13.35 8.53 10.45
C SER A 38 14.57 7.98 11.19
N ALA A 39 14.43 7.63 12.48
CA ALA A 39 15.47 7.01 13.28
C ALA A 39 15.60 5.48 13.10
N ILE A 40 14.86 4.85 12.17
CA ILE A 40 15.01 3.40 11.95
C ILE A 40 16.44 3.09 11.48
N SER A 41 17.13 2.25 12.25
CA SER A 41 18.48 1.77 11.93
C SER A 41 18.42 0.54 11.03
N PHE A 42 19.23 0.54 9.97
CA PHE A 42 19.39 -0.67 9.16
C PHE A 42 19.99 -1.80 9.99
N SER A 43 21.09 -1.54 10.70
CA SER A 43 21.84 -2.58 11.40
C SER A 43 21.08 -3.18 12.59
N GLU A 44 20.33 -2.36 13.33
CA GLU A 44 19.64 -2.77 14.55
C GLU A 44 18.23 -3.29 14.31
N GLN A 45 17.52 -2.78 13.30
CA GLN A 45 16.10 -3.09 13.10
C GLN A 45 15.80 -3.81 11.79
N ILE A 46 16.33 -3.33 10.66
CA ILE A 46 15.97 -3.91 9.35
C ILE A 46 16.74 -5.19 9.06
N LYS A 47 18.04 -5.21 9.33
CA LYS A 47 18.89 -6.37 9.05
C LYS A 47 18.41 -7.62 9.78
N PRO A 48 18.06 -7.58 11.09
CA PRO A 48 17.50 -8.75 11.76
C PRO A 48 16.22 -9.28 11.10
N ILE A 49 15.31 -8.38 10.68
CA ILE A 49 14.06 -8.77 10.00
C ILE A 49 14.37 -9.48 8.68
N ILE A 50 15.28 -8.94 7.87
CA ILE A 50 15.69 -9.56 6.60
C ILE A 50 16.41 -10.90 6.83
N ASP A 51 17.33 -10.94 7.79
CA ASP A 51 18.10 -12.14 8.13
C ASP A 51 17.18 -13.31 8.56
N THR A 52 16.20 -13.01 9.42
CA THR A 52 15.28 -14.02 9.96
C THR A 52 14.24 -14.46 8.93
N ASN A 53 13.64 -13.53 8.20
CA ASN A 53 12.43 -13.82 7.42
C ASN A 53 12.70 -14.03 5.92
N CYS A 54 13.83 -13.56 5.38
CA CYS A 54 14.07 -13.57 3.93
C CYS A 54 15.20 -14.51 3.51
N LEU A 55 16.26 -14.64 4.32
CA LEU A 55 17.47 -15.38 3.94
C LEU A 55 17.32 -16.90 3.90
N GLN A 56 16.17 -17.47 4.25
CA GLN A 56 15.91 -18.89 3.99
C GLN A 56 15.93 -19.20 2.48
N CYS A 57 15.42 -18.27 1.66
CA CYS A 57 15.43 -18.40 0.20
C CYS A 57 16.40 -17.41 -0.45
N HIS A 58 16.42 -16.15 0.01
CA HIS A 58 17.17 -15.05 -0.61
C HIS A 58 18.62 -14.95 -0.15
N ASN A 59 19.31 -16.09 0.01
CA ASN A 59 20.70 -16.17 0.46
C ASN A 59 21.71 -16.40 -0.68
N GLY A 60 21.34 -16.02 -1.92
CA GLY A 60 22.10 -16.29 -3.13
C GLY A 60 21.59 -17.48 -3.95
N ASN A 61 20.68 -18.29 -3.39
CA ASN A 61 20.01 -19.38 -4.14
C ASN A 61 18.76 -18.90 -4.88
N GLN A 62 18.11 -17.84 -4.40
CA GLN A 62 16.98 -17.18 -5.05
C GLN A 62 17.31 -15.71 -5.31
N PHE A 63 16.95 -15.22 -6.49
CA PHE A 63 17.08 -13.80 -6.82
C PHE A 63 15.90 -12.99 -6.22
N PRO A 64 16.15 -11.78 -5.67
CA PRO A 64 17.46 -11.17 -5.42
C PRO A 64 18.19 -11.82 -4.23
N ASP A 65 19.52 -11.74 -4.23
CA ASP A 65 20.33 -12.09 -3.06
C ASP A 65 20.25 -10.95 -2.04
N LEU A 66 19.83 -11.22 -0.80
CA LEU A 66 19.62 -10.21 0.23
C LEU A 66 20.65 -10.25 1.36
N ARG A 67 21.79 -10.94 1.17
CA ARG A 67 22.81 -11.07 2.23
C ARG A 67 23.59 -9.80 2.55
N THR A 68 23.59 -8.81 1.65
CA THR A 68 24.39 -7.59 1.80
C THR A 68 23.49 -6.37 1.82
N TYR A 69 23.88 -5.34 2.60
CA TYR A 69 23.20 -4.05 2.60
C TYR A 69 23.04 -3.48 1.19
N GLN A 70 24.11 -3.51 0.37
CA GLN A 70 24.06 -2.95 -0.98
C GLN A 70 22.98 -3.62 -1.83
N SER A 71 22.86 -4.95 -1.74
CA SER A 71 21.83 -5.67 -2.49
C SER A 71 20.43 -5.37 -1.94
N ILE A 72 20.24 -5.39 -0.62
CA ILE A 72 18.96 -5.00 0.01
C ILE A 72 18.55 -3.60 -0.45
N LYS A 73 19.47 -2.64 -0.44
CA LYS A 73 19.23 -1.27 -0.90
C LYS A 73 18.88 -1.21 -2.39
N ASN A 74 19.60 -1.95 -3.24
CA ASN A 74 19.34 -1.99 -4.69
C ASN A 74 17.93 -2.54 -5.00
N PHE A 75 17.40 -3.42 -4.16
CA PHE A 75 16.09 -4.04 -4.33
C PHE A 75 15.02 -3.50 -3.36
N ALA A 76 15.28 -2.40 -2.67
CA ALA A 76 14.42 -1.85 -1.63
C ALA A 76 12.96 -1.68 -2.10
N ALA A 77 12.73 -1.08 -3.26
CA ALA A 77 11.38 -0.87 -3.79
C ALA A 77 10.59 -2.19 -3.96
N ILE A 78 11.23 -3.24 -4.48
CA ILE A 78 10.61 -4.56 -4.64
C ILE A 78 10.36 -5.20 -3.28
N ILE A 79 11.34 -5.13 -2.36
CA ILE A 79 11.17 -5.63 -0.98
C ILE A 79 9.97 -4.96 -0.32
N LYS A 80 9.83 -3.64 -0.44
CA LYS A 80 8.69 -2.89 0.08
C LYS A 80 7.38 -3.41 -0.50
N GLU A 81 7.28 -3.52 -1.82
CA GLU A 81 6.06 -3.96 -2.50
C GLU A 81 5.65 -5.38 -2.10
N GLU A 82 6.59 -6.33 -2.13
CA GLU A 82 6.31 -7.73 -1.83
C GLU A 82 5.93 -7.95 -0.35
N THR A 83 6.53 -7.18 0.56
CA THR A 83 6.19 -7.24 1.99
C THR A 83 4.86 -6.54 2.31
N GLN A 84 4.58 -5.38 1.70
CA GLN A 84 3.30 -4.68 1.87
C GLN A 84 2.12 -5.46 1.28
N THR A 85 2.32 -6.14 0.15
CA THR A 85 1.33 -7.03 -0.46
C THR A 85 1.26 -8.41 0.18
N ARG A 86 2.09 -8.68 1.19
CA ARG A 86 2.19 -9.96 1.91
C ARG A 86 2.42 -11.17 0.99
N ARG A 87 3.06 -10.95 -0.15
CA ARG A 87 3.49 -12.02 -1.06
C ARG A 87 4.78 -12.67 -0.58
N MET A 88 5.61 -11.91 0.14
CA MET A 88 6.81 -12.41 0.79
C MET A 88 6.76 -12.16 2.30
N PRO A 89 7.29 -13.09 3.11
CA PRO A 89 7.90 -14.37 2.71
C PRO A 89 6.87 -15.47 2.37
N LEU A 90 7.23 -16.40 1.48
CA LEU A 90 6.39 -17.57 1.17
C LEU A 90 6.30 -18.50 2.38
N GLY A 91 5.08 -18.93 2.74
CA GLY A 91 4.85 -19.88 3.84
C GLY A 91 5.05 -19.31 5.25
N GLY A 92 5.31 -18.00 5.35
CA GLY A 92 5.38 -17.25 6.60
C GLY A 92 4.66 -15.91 6.46
N SER A 93 4.70 -15.09 7.50
CA SER A 93 4.20 -13.72 7.41
C SER A 93 4.98 -12.81 8.34
N LEU A 94 5.33 -11.64 7.85
CA LEU A 94 5.82 -10.54 8.68
C LEU A 94 4.67 -9.99 9.52
N THR A 95 4.99 -9.56 10.73
CA THR A 95 4.07 -8.76 11.53
C THR A 95 3.81 -7.41 10.85
N THR A 96 2.70 -6.78 11.22
CA THR A 96 2.37 -5.44 10.71
C THR A 96 3.45 -4.41 11.05
N ASP A 97 4.10 -4.54 12.22
CA ASP A 97 5.15 -3.62 12.66
C ASP A 97 6.46 -3.83 11.88
N GLU A 98 6.81 -5.07 11.53
CA GLU A 98 7.97 -5.35 10.66
C GLU A 98 7.74 -4.79 9.24
N ILE A 99 6.54 -4.98 8.67
CA ILE A 99 6.19 -4.41 7.36
C ILE A 99 6.29 -2.88 7.39
N LYS A 100 5.75 -2.25 8.45
CA LYS A 100 5.86 -0.81 8.65
C LYS A 100 7.31 -0.36 8.79
N ALA A 101 8.13 -1.07 9.56
CA ALA A 101 9.54 -0.73 9.76
C ALA A 101 10.32 -0.78 8.44
N ILE A 102 10.13 -1.84 7.64
CA ILE A 102 10.73 -1.98 6.31
C ILE A 102 10.28 -0.83 5.41
N ALA A 103 8.98 -0.59 5.28
CA ALA A 103 8.45 0.49 4.46
C ALA A 103 9.04 1.84 4.89
N CYS A 104 9.14 2.08 6.18
CA CYS A 104 9.62 3.34 6.72
C CYS A 104 11.10 3.60 6.49
N TRP A 105 11.94 2.58 6.70
CA TRP A 105 13.36 2.68 6.40
C TRP A 105 13.61 2.97 4.91
N ILE A 106 12.80 2.38 4.03
CA ILE A 106 12.89 2.59 2.57
C ILE A 106 12.46 4.01 2.20
N ASP A 107 11.33 4.47 2.73
CA ASP A 107 10.83 5.82 2.49
C ASP A 107 11.77 6.90 3.08
N SER A 108 12.53 6.55 4.11
CA SER A 108 13.57 7.41 4.70
C SER A 108 14.93 7.34 3.96
N GLY A 109 14.99 6.71 2.79
CA GLY A 109 16.17 6.72 1.91
C GLY A 109 17.12 5.53 2.07
N SER A 110 16.70 4.48 2.79
CA SER A 110 17.48 3.26 3.00
C SER A 110 18.89 3.55 3.50
N LEU A 111 19.00 4.18 4.67
CA LEU A 111 20.27 4.54 5.30
C LEU A 111 21.01 3.29 5.80
N ASN A 112 22.35 3.34 5.83
CA ASN A 112 23.19 2.31 6.44
C ASN A 112 23.70 2.80 7.81
N ASN A 113 22.86 2.67 8.83
CA ASN A 113 23.08 3.22 10.17
C ASN A 113 22.88 2.16 11.26
#